data_AF-A0A2E2U7H5-F1
#
_entry.id   AF-A0A2E2U7H5-F1
#
_cell.length_a   1.000
_cell.length_b   1.000
_cell.length_c   1.000
_cell.angle_alpha   90.00
_cell.angle_beta   90.00
_cell.angle_gamma   90.00
#
_symmetry.space_group_name_H-M   'P 1'
#
loop_
_entity.id
_entity.type
_entity.pdbx_description
1 polymer ?
#
loop_
_entity_poly.entity_id
_entity_poly.type
_entity_poly.pdbx_seq_one_letter_code
_entity_poly.pdbx_strand_id
1 'polypeptide(L)'
;MKNLFIISTMFFVFNAMASEEVFRSLDVEAHPLPAPRTHLVFAKNIGGLDCIYSNSIFTGDEYYCELNQEEVDHKAIFEALNVDQVESEGETYASIIYTKTVDNLVCTMEDSVFDGLLYECNLNSLN
;
A
#
# COMPACT_ATOMS: atom_id res chain seq x y z
N MET A 1 21.49 43.47 23.98
CA MET A 1 20.19 42.80 23.90
C MET A 1 20.42 41.48 23.16
N LYS A 2 20.17 40.35 23.83
CA LYS A 2 20.49 38.99 23.35
C LYS A 2 19.34 38.48 22.48
N ASN A 3 19.61 38.20 21.20
CA ASN A 3 18.72 37.43 20.35
C ASN A 3 19.36 36.06 20.13
N LEU A 4 18.76 35.02 20.70
CA LEU A 4 19.00 33.64 20.29
C LEU A 4 17.72 32.84 20.57
N PHE A 5 16.81 32.84 19.60
CA PHE A 5 15.73 31.85 19.55
C PHE A 5 16.32 30.59 18.95
N ILE A 6 16.68 29.63 19.81
CA ILE A 6 16.97 28.27 19.39
C ILE A 6 15.62 27.61 19.14
N ILE A 7 15.20 27.54 17.88
CA ILE A 7 14.10 26.67 17.47
C ILE A 7 14.71 25.28 17.37
N SER A 8 14.59 24.54 18.48
CA SER A 8 14.86 23.12 18.53
C SER A 8 13.79 22.41 17.72
N THR A 9 14.02 22.22 16.42
CA THR A 9 13.21 21.33 15.59
C THR A 9 13.39 19.91 16.09
N MET A 10 12.45 19.47 16.93
CA MET A 10 12.21 18.06 17.16
C MET A 10 11.93 17.42 15.81
N PHE A 11 12.86 16.56 15.37
CA PHE A 11 12.63 15.60 14.30
C PHE A 11 11.50 14.67 14.77
N PHE A 12 10.32 14.81 14.17
CA PHE A 12 9.29 13.79 14.26
C PHE A 12 9.77 12.63 13.39
N VAL A 13 10.16 11.53 14.04
CA VAL A 13 10.31 10.23 13.37
C VAL A 13 8.90 9.74 13.11
N PHE A 14 8.37 10.04 11.93
CA PHE A 14 7.15 9.41 11.44
C PHE A 14 7.52 7.96 11.15
N ASN A 15 7.02 7.04 11.97
CA ASN A 15 7.13 5.60 11.71
C ASN A 15 6.34 5.30 10.44
N ALA A 16 7.04 5.22 9.31
CA ALA A 16 6.50 4.72 8.05
C ALA A 16 6.31 3.20 8.17
N MET A 17 5.30 2.77 8.93
CA MET A 17 4.92 1.35 9.06
C MET A 17 3.94 0.93 7.96
N ALA A 18 3.28 1.89 7.30
CA ALA A 18 2.14 1.61 6.45
C ALA A 18 2.44 0.80 5.18
N SER A 19 3.55 1.13 4.54
CA SER A 19 3.98 0.58 3.26
C SER A 19 4.65 -0.79 3.37
N GLU A 20 5.12 -1.18 4.57
CA GLU A 20 5.81 -2.45 4.76
C GLU A 20 4.85 -3.64 4.65
N GLU A 21 3.70 -3.58 5.35
CA GLU A 21 2.70 -4.66 5.32
C GLU A 21 2.09 -4.81 3.92
N VAL A 22 1.81 -3.69 3.24
CA VAL A 22 1.33 -3.69 1.85
C VAL A 22 2.35 -4.33 0.92
N PHE A 23 3.63 -3.93 0.98
CA PHE A 23 4.67 -4.53 0.14
C PHE A 23 4.79 -6.05 0.35
N ARG A 24 4.68 -6.50 1.61
CA ARG A 24 4.81 -7.90 1.99
C ARG A 24 3.59 -8.76 1.66
N SER A 25 2.38 -8.19 1.69
CA SER A 25 1.13 -8.92 1.41
C SER A 25 0.87 -9.15 -0.08
N LEU A 26 1.53 -8.38 -0.96
CA LEU A 26 1.46 -8.59 -2.40
C LEU A 26 2.16 -9.89 -2.81
N ASP A 27 1.40 -10.86 -3.30
CA ASP A 27 1.86 -12.11 -3.90
C ASP A 27 2.35 -11.88 -5.35
N VAL A 28 3.34 -11.00 -5.47
CA VAL A 28 3.98 -10.61 -6.73
C VAL A 28 5.48 -10.65 -6.53
N GLU A 29 6.21 -11.12 -7.54
CA GLU A 29 7.67 -11.17 -7.52
C GLU A 29 8.26 -9.76 -7.39
N ALA A 30 9.20 -9.59 -6.46
CA ALA A 30 9.93 -8.35 -6.30
C ALA A 30 11.11 -8.28 -7.29
N HIS A 31 11.19 -7.20 -8.03
CA HIS A 31 12.21 -6.99 -9.05
C HIS A 31 13.30 -6.05 -8.52
N PRO A 32 14.59 -6.40 -8.63
CA PRO A 32 15.65 -5.50 -8.22
C PRO A 32 15.73 -4.29 -9.16
N LEU A 33 15.89 -3.09 -8.58
CA LEU A 33 16.11 -1.86 -9.32
C LEU A 33 17.60 -1.46 -9.32
N PRO A 34 18.05 -0.68 -10.33
CA PRO A 34 19.40 -0.12 -10.32
C PRO A 34 19.65 0.73 -9.08
N ALA A 35 20.66 0.39 -8.28
CA ALA A 35 20.99 1.08 -7.04
C ALA A 35 22.51 1.25 -6.85
N PRO A 36 22.97 2.30 -6.15
CA PRO A 36 24.35 2.40 -5.68
C PRO A 36 24.72 1.21 -4.78
N ARG A 37 26.01 0.85 -4.69
CA ARG A 37 26.49 -0.31 -3.91
C ARG A 37 26.06 -0.34 -2.44
N THR A 38 25.72 0.79 -1.85
CA THR A 38 25.31 0.92 -0.44
C THR A 38 23.80 0.78 -0.24
N HIS A 39 23.05 0.59 -1.32
CA HIS A 39 21.59 0.49 -1.32
C HIS A 39 21.15 -0.81 -1.99
N LEU A 40 20.11 -1.40 -1.47
CA LEU A 40 19.32 -2.45 -2.12
C LEU A 40 17.96 -1.86 -2.39
N VAL A 41 17.49 -1.92 -3.63
CA VAL A 41 16.17 -1.40 -4.00
C VAL A 41 15.42 -2.47 -4.76
N PHE A 42 14.19 -2.75 -4.33
CA PHE A 42 13.29 -3.70 -4.96
C PHE A 42 11.94 -3.04 -5.22
N ALA A 43 11.30 -3.41 -6.32
CA ALA A 43 9.97 -2.94 -6.67
C ALA A 43 9.02 -4.10 -6.93
N LYS A 44 7.77 -3.92 -6.53
CA LYS A 44 6.61 -4.70 -6.97
C LYS A 44 5.66 -3.73 -7.66
N ASN A 45 5.20 -4.08 -8.85
CA ASN A 45 4.19 -3.32 -9.58
C ASN A 45 3.07 -4.29 -9.95
N ILE A 46 1.84 -3.93 -9.61
CA ILE A 46 0.65 -4.69 -10.01
C ILE A 46 -0.55 -3.75 -10.13
N GLY A 47 -1.21 -3.76 -11.29
CA GLY A 47 -2.45 -3.01 -11.50
C GLY A 47 -2.40 -1.52 -11.14
N GLY A 48 -1.25 -0.86 -11.34
CA GLY A 48 -1.06 0.55 -10.99
C GLY A 48 -0.72 0.81 -9.51
N LEU A 49 -0.57 -0.23 -8.67
CA LEU A 49 0.03 -0.13 -7.35
C LEU A 49 1.54 -0.35 -7.46
N ASP A 50 2.29 0.72 -7.22
CA ASP A 50 3.75 0.76 -7.22
C ASP A 50 4.29 0.72 -5.80
N CYS A 51 4.95 -0.37 -5.43
CA CYS A 51 5.52 -0.57 -4.11
C CYS A 51 7.04 -0.75 -4.20
N ILE A 52 7.79 0.06 -3.44
CA ILE A 52 9.25 0.07 -3.39
C ILE A 52 9.72 -0.27 -1.98
N TYR A 53 10.67 -1.18 -1.90
CA TYR A 53 11.49 -1.41 -0.72
C TYR A 53 12.92 -0.93 -0.99
N SER A 54 13.48 -0.16 -0.07
CA SER A 54 14.86 0.30 -0.09
C SER A 54 15.54 -0.03 1.23
N ASN A 55 16.73 -0.61 1.19
CA ASN A 55 17.59 -0.78 2.35
C ASN A 55 18.91 -0.06 2.11
N SER A 56 19.24 0.86 3.02
CA SER A 56 20.51 1.57 3.04
C SER A 56 21.30 1.20 4.27
N ILE A 57 22.62 1.05 4.12
CA ILE A 57 23.54 0.83 5.25
C ILE A 57 23.45 1.98 6.28
N PHE A 58 22.97 3.16 5.89
CA PHE A 58 22.91 4.35 6.74
C PHE A 58 21.53 4.63 7.34
N THR A 59 20.45 4.38 6.61
CA THR A 59 19.08 4.73 7.04
C THR A 59 18.20 3.53 7.40
N GLY A 60 18.61 2.31 7.04
CA GLY A 60 17.86 1.09 7.32
C GLY A 60 16.84 0.76 6.23
N ASP A 61 15.79 0.03 6.63
CA ASP A 61 14.69 -0.38 5.76
C ASP A 61 13.67 0.75 5.59
N GLU A 62 13.32 1.04 4.34
CA GLU A 62 12.32 2.02 3.95
C GLU A 62 11.36 1.36 2.96
N TYR A 63 10.06 1.54 3.19
CA TYR A 63 9.01 1.04 2.31
C TYR A 63 8.18 2.21 1.80
N TYR A 64 7.72 2.14 0.57
CA TYR A 64 6.82 3.12 -0.03
C TYR A 64 5.86 2.41 -0.97
N CYS A 65 4.58 2.78 -0.95
CA CYS A 65 3.59 2.31 -1.90
C CYS A 65 2.77 3.50 -2.40
N GLU A 66 2.45 3.51 -3.69
CA GLU A 66 1.64 4.54 -4.34
C GLU A 66 0.67 3.90 -5.32
N LEU A 67 -0.55 4.43 -5.39
CA LEU A 67 -1.58 3.97 -6.32
C LEU A 67 -1.73 4.99 -7.45
N ASN A 68 -1.36 4.61 -8.67
CA ASN A 68 -1.57 5.42 -9.87
C ASN A 68 -3.05 5.34 -10.31
N GLN A 69 -3.82 6.39 -9.99
CA GLN A 69 -5.26 6.44 -10.27
C GLN A 69 -5.60 6.49 -11.77
N GLU A 70 -4.66 6.85 -12.65
CA GLU A 70 -4.93 6.93 -14.11
C GLU A 70 -4.87 5.56 -14.80
N GLU A 71 -4.16 4.59 -14.22
CA GLU A 71 -3.87 3.29 -14.81
C GLU A 71 -4.22 2.11 -13.88
N VAL A 72 -5.15 2.34 -12.94
CA VAL A 72 -5.45 1.35 -11.89
C VAL A 72 -6.27 0.17 -12.43
N ASP A 73 -5.77 -1.04 -12.18
CA ASP A 73 -6.48 -2.31 -12.32
C ASP A 73 -6.76 -2.86 -10.91
N HIS A 74 -7.88 -2.44 -10.36
CA HIS A 74 -8.31 -2.82 -9.00
C HIS A 74 -8.46 -4.33 -8.83
N LYS A 75 -8.82 -5.05 -9.90
CA LYS A 75 -8.97 -6.50 -9.84
C LYS A 75 -7.61 -7.16 -9.64
N ALA A 76 -6.60 -6.77 -10.42
CA ALA A 76 -5.26 -7.31 -10.30
C ALA A 76 -4.67 -7.07 -8.90
N ILE A 77 -4.89 -5.88 -8.32
CA ILE A 77 -4.45 -5.57 -6.96
C ILE A 77 -5.20 -6.45 -5.94
N PHE A 78 -6.53 -6.52 -6.02
CA PHE A 78 -7.34 -7.31 -5.09
C PHE A 78 -6.93 -8.78 -5.08
N GLU A 79 -6.68 -9.37 -6.25
CA GLU A 79 -6.27 -10.77 -6.39
C GLU A 79 -4.84 -11.01 -5.89
N ALA A 80 -3.94 -10.04 -6.07
CA ALA A 80 -2.55 -10.12 -5.59
C ALA A 80 -2.40 -9.99 -4.07
N LEU A 81 -3.38 -9.43 -3.36
CA LEU A 81 -3.32 -9.32 -1.90
C LEU A 81 -3.56 -10.67 -1.23
N ASN A 82 -2.55 -11.20 -0.54
CA ASN A 82 -2.65 -12.43 0.24
C ASN A 82 -3.10 -12.13 1.68
N VAL A 83 -4.42 -12.15 1.90
CA VAL A 83 -5.07 -11.90 3.20
C VAL A 83 -6.14 -12.95 3.47
N ASP A 84 -6.16 -13.48 4.70
CA ASP A 84 -6.99 -14.62 5.12
C ASP A 84 -8.45 -14.25 5.48
N GLN A 85 -8.78 -12.96 5.59
CA GLN A 85 -10.11 -12.52 6.05
C GLN A 85 -10.97 -11.99 4.92
N VAL A 86 -12.10 -12.67 4.73
CA VAL A 86 -13.28 -12.18 4.02
C VAL A 86 -14.31 -11.80 5.10
N GLU A 87 -14.40 -10.52 5.42
CA GLU A 87 -15.56 -10.02 6.18
C GLU A 87 -16.72 -9.84 5.20
N SER A 88 -17.70 -10.75 5.27
CA SER A 88 -18.98 -10.60 4.58
C SER A 88 -19.82 -9.60 5.39
N GLU A 89 -19.82 -8.33 5.01
CA GLU A 89 -20.67 -7.28 5.62
C GLU A 89 -22.15 -7.44 5.23
N GLY A 90 -22.75 -8.58 5.55
CA GLY A 90 -24.18 -8.85 5.38
C GLY A 90 -24.64 -9.03 3.93
N GLU A 91 -25.58 -9.96 3.73
CA GLU A 91 -26.34 -10.06 2.49
C GLU A 91 -27.29 -8.85 2.41
N THR A 92 -26.99 -7.89 1.54
CA THR A 92 -28.03 -6.98 1.06
C THR A 92 -28.70 -7.66 -0.13
N TYR A 93 -30.00 -7.46 -0.33
CA TYR A 93 -30.92 -8.24 -1.20
C TYR A 93 -30.46 -8.60 -2.63
N ALA A 94 -29.30 -8.12 -3.13
CA ALA A 94 -28.74 -8.48 -4.43
C ALA A 94 -27.20 -8.40 -4.55
N SER A 95 -26.43 -8.21 -3.48
CA SER A 95 -24.96 -8.20 -3.56
C SER A 95 -24.24 -8.71 -2.32
N ILE A 96 -23.04 -9.25 -2.53
CA ILE A 96 -22.09 -9.66 -1.48
C ILE A 96 -20.82 -8.82 -1.64
N ILE A 97 -20.34 -8.21 -0.56
CA ILE A 97 -19.12 -7.41 -0.56
C ILE A 97 -18.01 -8.18 0.17
N TYR A 98 -16.86 -8.27 -0.47
CA TYR A 98 -15.63 -8.84 0.04
C TYR A 98 -14.61 -7.72 0.24
N THR A 99 -14.15 -7.50 1.48
CA THR A 99 -13.15 -6.47 1.79
C THR A 99 -11.82 -7.10 2.19
N LYS A 100 -10.74 -6.65 1.54
CA LYS A 100 -9.35 -6.94 1.90
C LYS A 100 -8.70 -5.65 2.39
N THR A 101 -8.32 -5.60 3.67
CA THR A 101 -7.62 -4.46 4.27
C THR A 101 -6.23 -4.90 4.68
N VAL A 102 -5.20 -4.21 4.18
CA VAL A 102 -3.81 -4.34 4.61
C VAL A 102 -3.29 -2.96 4.95
N ASP A 103 -3.07 -2.71 6.23
CA ASP A 103 -2.75 -1.38 6.76
C ASP A 103 -3.67 -0.28 6.18
N ASN A 104 -3.16 0.62 5.35
CA ASN A 104 -3.87 1.74 4.76
C ASN A 104 -4.45 1.46 3.36
N LEU A 105 -4.18 0.28 2.78
CA LEU A 105 -4.79 -0.17 1.54
C LEU A 105 -6.09 -0.92 1.85
N VAL A 106 -7.20 -0.39 1.32
CA VAL A 106 -8.51 -1.04 1.39
C VAL A 106 -8.91 -1.39 -0.03
N CYS A 107 -9.17 -2.67 -0.28
CA CYS A 107 -9.69 -3.16 -1.54
C CYS A 107 -11.02 -3.88 -1.32
N THR A 108 -12.02 -3.58 -2.14
CA THR A 108 -13.35 -4.20 -2.12
C THR A 108 -13.63 -4.92 -3.43
N MET A 109 -14.37 -6.02 -3.33
CA MET A 109 -14.99 -6.70 -4.46
C MET A 109 -16.47 -6.86 -4.15
N GLU A 110 -17.33 -6.26 -4.95
CA GLU A 110 -18.78 -6.43 -4.88
C GLU A 110 -19.23 -7.41 -5.95
N ASP A 111 -19.85 -8.52 -5.53
CA ASP A 111 -20.54 -9.47 -6.41
C ASP A 111 -22.03 -9.15 -6.42
N SER A 112 -22.45 -8.41 -7.46
CA SER A 112 -23.83 -7.98 -7.67
C SER A 112 -24.51 -8.83 -8.73
N VAL A 113 -25.75 -9.26 -8.45
CA VAL A 113 -26.58 -9.98 -9.42
C VAL A 113 -26.92 -9.10 -10.64
N PHE A 114 -26.88 -7.77 -10.51
CA PHE A 114 -27.25 -6.83 -11.56
C PHE A 114 -26.05 -6.31 -12.36
N ASP A 115 -24.96 -5.98 -11.67
CA ASP A 115 -23.82 -5.27 -12.25
C ASP A 115 -22.59 -6.17 -12.43
N GLY A 116 -22.66 -7.42 -11.97
CA GLY A 116 -21.54 -8.35 -11.99
C GLY A 116 -20.51 -8.03 -10.90
N LEU A 117 -19.24 -8.36 -11.18
CA LEU A 117 -18.13 -8.12 -10.25
C LEU A 117 -17.58 -6.71 -10.42
N LEU A 118 -17.62 -5.93 -9.35
CA LEU A 118 -17.00 -4.60 -9.28
C LEU A 118 -15.84 -4.64 -8.28
N TYR A 119 -14.72 -4.01 -8.64
CA TYR A 119 -13.52 -3.96 -7.82
C TYR A 119 -13.11 -2.51 -7.59
N GLU A 120 -12.73 -2.19 -6.36
CA GLU A 120 -12.18 -0.88 -5.99
C GLU A 120 -11.03 -1.07 -5.00
N CYS A 121 -9.99 -0.26 -5.12
CA CYS A 121 -8.88 -0.20 -4.18
C CYS A 121 -8.52 1.25 -3.93
N ASN A 122 -8.32 1.59 -2.65
CA ASN A 122 -7.92 2.92 -2.23
C ASN A 122 -6.78 2.81 -1.23
N LEU A 123 -5.70 3.55 -1.49
CA LEU A 123 -4.57 3.68 -0.58
C LEU A 123 -4.74 4.98 0.21
N ASN A 124 -5.21 4.88 1.44
CA ASN A 124 -5.43 6.05 2.27
C ASN A 124 -4.07 6.67 2.64
N SER A 125 -3.81 7.89 2.18
CA SER A 125 -2.67 8.66 2.67
C SER A 125 -2.87 8.88 4.18
N LEU A 126 -1.96 8.33 5.00
CA LEU A 126 -1.91 8.62 6.43
C LEU A 126 -1.78 10.14 6.61
N ASN A 127 -2.84 10.79 7.12
CA ASN A 127 -2.85 12.19 7.54
C ASN A 127 -2.04 12.39 8.83
#